data_AF-A0A6B1BHN9-F1
#
_entry.id   AF-A0A6B1BHN9-F1
#
_cell.length_a   1.000
_cell.length_b   1.000
_cell.length_c   1.000
_cell.angle_alpha   90.00
_cell.angle_beta   90.00
_cell.angle_gamma   90.00
#
_symmetry.space_group_name_H-M   'P 1'
#
loop_
_entity.id
_entity.type
_entity.pdbx_description
1 polymer ?
#
loop_
_entity_poly.entity_id
_entity_poly.type
_entity_poly.pdbx_seq_one_letter_code
_entity_poly.pdbx_strand_id
1 'polypeptide(L)' 'MPKFGPISRRDLIRYLRQLGFEGPYPGGKHHYMIRETIRLAIPNPHQGDIGRGLLHRLLQQANVSREIWENL' A
#
# COMPACT_ATOMS: atom_id res chain seq x y z
N MET A 1 0.58 -5.53 -13.12
CA MET A 1 -0.56 -4.61 -13.05
C MET A 1 -1.57 -5.02 -11.98
N PRO A 2 -1.57 -4.36 -10.82
CA PRO A 2 -2.63 -4.50 -9.83
C PRO A 2 -3.94 -3.86 -10.33
N LYS A 3 -5.06 -4.53 -10.07
CA LYS A 3 -6.38 -3.92 -10.27
C LYS A 3 -6.69 -2.93 -9.15
N PHE A 4 -7.44 -1.87 -9.43
CA PHE A 4 -8.00 -1.02 -8.39
C PHE A 4 -9.23 -1.69 -7.74
N GLY A 5 -8.98 -2.65 -6.87
CA GLY A 5 -9.99 -3.47 -6.20
C GLY A 5 -9.47 -4.07 -4.89
N PRO A 6 -10.19 -5.05 -4.31
CA PRO A 6 -9.69 -5.82 -3.16
C PRO A 6 -8.29 -6.37 -3.44
N ILE A 7 -7.38 -6.21 -2.49
CA ILE A 7 -6.00 -6.67 -2.62
C ILE A 7 -5.49 -7.26 -1.32
N SER A 8 -4.71 -8.34 -1.43
CA SER A 8 -4.04 -8.95 -0.28
C SER A 8 -2.99 -7.98 0.30
N ARG A 9 -2.77 -8.04 1.62
CA ARG A 9 -1.70 -7.26 2.27
C ARG A 9 -0.32 -7.56 1.64
N ARG A 10 -0.08 -8.81 1.25
CA ARG A 10 1.17 -9.25 0.62
C ARG A 10 1.39 -8.55 -0.72
N ASP A 11 0.35 -8.52 -1.56
CA ASP A 11 0.42 -7.87 -2.86
C ASP A 11 0.52 -6.36 -2.73
N LEU A 12 -0.21 -5.74 -1.80
CA LEU A 12 -0.05 -4.31 -1.51
C LEU A 12 1.43 -3.96 -1.24
N ILE A 13 2.09 -4.71 -0.35
CA ILE A 13 3.51 -4.49 -0.02
C ILE A 13 4.39 -4.69 -1.26
N ARG A 14 4.12 -5.73 -2.07
CA ARG A 14 4.89 -6.01 -3.29
C ARG A 14 4.81 -4.87 -4.30
N TYR A 15 3.63 -4.34 -4.55
CA TYR A 15 3.44 -3.24 -5.50
C TYR A 15 3.96 -1.91 -4.96
N LEU A 16 3.83 -1.65 -3.65
CA LEU A 16 4.45 -0.48 -3.02
C LEU A 16 5.98 -0.52 -3.18
N ARG A 17 6.62 -1.69 -3.06
CA ARG A 17 8.06 -1.83 -3.35
C ARG A 17 8.41 -1.50 -4.79
N GLN A 18 7.60 -1.89 -5.75
CA GLN A 18 7.78 -1.51 -7.17
C GLN A 18 7.66 0.01 -7.38
N LEU A 19 6.86 0.69 -6.56
CA LEU A 19 6.73 2.15 -6.53
C LEU A 19 7.85 2.86 -5.76
N GLY A 20 8.89 2.13 -5.31
CA GLY A 20 10.03 2.67 -4.58
C GLY A 20 9.83 2.80 -3.07
N PHE A 21 8.81 2.16 -2.48
CA PHE A 21 8.68 2.12 -1.03
C PHE A 21 9.56 1.04 -0.39
N GLU A 22 10.19 1.39 0.73
CA GLU A 22 11.01 0.50 1.54
C GLU A 22 10.25 -0.03 2.77
N GLY A 23 10.70 -1.18 3.30
CA GLY A 23 10.10 -1.86 4.45
C GLY A 23 9.29 -3.12 4.05
N PRO A 24 8.23 -3.49 4.81
CA PRO A 24 7.65 -2.76 5.94
C PRO A 24 8.49 -2.81 7.21
N TYR A 25 8.54 -1.68 7.93
CA TYR A 25 9.17 -1.52 9.23
C TYR A 25 8.14 -1.71 10.36
N PRO A 26 8.55 -2.24 11.53
CA PRO A 26 7.67 -2.33 12.69
C PRO A 26 7.34 -0.93 13.20
N GLY A 27 6.05 -0.63 13.36
CA GLY A 27 5.56 0.54 14.09
C GLY A 27 4.78 0.11 15.32
N GLY A 28 4.38 1.06 16.17
CA GLY A 28 3.72 0.74 17.43
C GLY A 28 2.45 -0.09 17.26
N LYS A 29 1.48 0.40 16.48
CA LYS A 29 0.22 -0.31 16.22
C LYS A 29 0.19 -1.03 14.87
N HIS A 30 0.79 -0.41 13.86
CA HIS A 30 0.80 -0.90 12.48
C HIS A 30 2.23 -0.86 11.93
N HIS A 31 2.53 -1.78 11.03
CA HIS A 31 3.72 -1.65 10.18
C HIS A 31 3.62 -0.39 9.31
N TYR A 32 4.75 0.10 8.81
CA TYR A 32 4.78 1.21 7.86
C TYR A 32 5.84 1.01 6.78
N MET A 33 5.67 1.67 5.64
CA MET A 33 6.65 1.74 4.56
C MET A 33 7.01 3.20 4.29
N ILE A 34 8.21 3.45 3.78
CA ILE A 34 8.70 4.82 3.51
C ILE A 34 9.10 4.97 2.05
N ARG A 35 8.86 6.14 1.48
CA ARG A 35 9.40 6.56 0.18
C ARG A 35 9.67 8.05 0.25
N GLU A 36 10.93 8.46 0.12
CA GLU A 36 11.35 9.85 0.29
C GLU A 36 10.83 10.44 1.62
N THR A 37 9.95 11.44 1.57
CA THR A 37 9.33 12.09 2.74
C THR A 37 8.00 11.46 3.16
N ILE A 38 7.50 10.48 2.39
CA ILE A 38 6.21 9.82 2.63
C ILE A 38 6.41 8.64 3.57
N ARG A 39 5.68 8.66 4.70
CA ARG A 39 5.52 7.52 5.60
C ARG A 39 4.10 6.97 5.50
N LEU A 40 3.96 5.78 4.93
CA LEU A 40 2.66 5.12 4.72
C LEU A 40 2.45 4.01 5.75
N ALA A 41 1.41 4.13 6.58
CA ALA A 41 1.01 3.06 7.48
C ALA A 41 0.36 1.90 6.70
N ILE A 42 0.81 0.67 6.96
CA ILE A 42 0.30 -0.54 6.33
C ILE A 42 -0.67 -1.23 7.29
N PRO A 43 -1.92 -1.49 6.86
CA PRO A 43 -2.89 -2.23 7.67
C PRO A 43 -2.31 -3.56 8.19
N ASN A 44 -2.70 -3.93 9.41
CA ASN A 44 -2.28 -5.20 9.97
C ASN A 44 -2.88 -6.38 9.19
N PRO A 45 -2.25 -7.56 9.23
CA PRO A 45 -2.84 -8.76 8.64
C PRO A 45 -4.21 -9.03 9.27
N HIS A 46 -5.24 -9.07 8.44
CA HIS A 46 -6.58 -9.53 8.79
C HIS A 46 -6.91 -10.76 7.94
N GLN A 47 -8.00 -11.46 8.23
CA GLN A 47 -8.42 -12.64 7.46
C GLN A 47 -8.94 -12.32 6.05
N GLY A 48 -9.01 -11.05 5.64
CA GLY A 48 -9.56 -10.63 4.35
C GLY A 48 -8.72 -9.59 3.62
N ASP A 49 -9.12 -9.35 2.38
CA ASP A 49 -8.48 -8.37 1.51
C ASP A 49 -8.70 -6.93 1.96
N ILE A 50 -7.74 -6.08 1.61
CA ILE A 50 -7.84 -4.63 1.73
C ILE A 50 -8.84 -4.17 0.68
N GLY A 51 -10.05 -3.82 1.13
CA GLY A 51 -11.11 -3.35 0.24
C GLY A 51 -10.74 -2.07 -0.51
N ARG A 52 -11.38 -1.86 -1.66
CA ARG A 52 -11.14 -0.73 -2.58
C ARG A 52 -11.10 0.65 -1.89
N GLY A 53 -11.97 0.89 -0.91
CA GLY A 53 -12.02 2.16 -0.18
C GLY A 53 -10.77 2.42 0.67
N LEU A 54 -10.23 1.39 1.32
CA LEU A 54 -8.99 1.50 2.09
C LEU A 54 -7.79 1.62 1.16
N LEU A 55 -7.76 0.82 0.08
CA LEU A 55 -6.74 0.95 -0.97
C LEU A 55 -6.70 2.37 -1.53
N HIS A 56 -7.85 2.97 -1.85
CA HIS A 56 -7.92 4.35 -2.34
C HIS A 56 -7.25 5.34 -1.38
N ARG A 57 -7.55 5.26 -0.08
CA ARG A 57 -6.94 6.15 0.92
C ARG A 57 -5.43 5.96 1.03
N LEU A 58 -4.96 4.72 0.96
CA LEU A 58 -3.53 4.42 0.99
C LEU A 58 -2.80 4.98 -0.24
N LEU A 59 -3.38 4.85 -1.44
CA LEU A 59 -2.80 5.41 -2.66
C LEU A 59 -2.77 6.95 -2.64
N GLN A 60 -3.82 7.58 -2.12
CA GLN A 60 -3.86 9.04 -1.92
C GLN A 60 -2.76 9.50 -0.95
N GLN A 61 -2.61 8.83 0.19
CA GLN A 61 -1.52 9.11 1.15
C GLN A 61 -0.12 8.84 0.56
N ALA A 62 -0.02 7.87 -0.34
CA ALA A 62 1.21 7.54 -1.06
C ALA A 62 1.51 8.52 -2.20
N ASN A 63 0.62 9.46 -2.53
CA ASN A 63 0.68 10.28 -3.74
C ASN A 63 0.82 9.42 -5.02
N VAL A 64 0.02 8.38 -5.12
CA VAL A 64 -0.01 7.43 -6.25
C VAL A 64 -1.38 7.52 -6.91
N SER A 65 -1.42 7.89 -8.19
CA SER A 65 -2.66 7.91 -8.94
C SER A 65 -3.13 6.49 -9.24
N ARG A 66 -4.43 6.35 -9.51
CA ARG A 66 -5.00 5.07 -9.97
C ARG A 66 -4.34 4.59 -11.26
N GLU A 67 -4.03 5.50 -12.16
CA GLU A 67 -3.38 5.18 -13.44
C GLU A 67 -1.97 4.63 -13.23
N ILE A 68 -1.15 5.27 -12.38
CA ILE A 68 0.18 4.77 -12.01
C ILE A 68 0.04 3.37 -11.40
N TRP A 69 -0.90 3.21 -10.47
CA TRP A 69 -1.15 1.93 -9.81
C TRP A 69 -1.50 0.83 -10.82
N GLU A 70 -2.49 1.06 -11.67
CA GLU A 70 -2.95 0.08 -12.66
C GLU A 70 -1.88 -0.20 -13.73
N ASN A 71 -0.91 0.71 -13.94
CA ASN A 71 0.20 0.57 -14.90
C ASN A 71 1.51 -0.03 -14.34
N LEU A 72 1.53 -0.52 -13.09
CA LEU A 72 2.69 -1.21 -12.50
C LEU A 72 3.06 -2.55 -13.15
#